data_AF-A0AAU0WQH9-F1
#
_entry.id   AF-A0AAU0WQH9-F1
#
_cell.length_a   1.000
_cell.length_b   1.000
_cell.length_c   1.000
_cell.angle_alpha   90.00
_cell.angle_beta   90.00
_cell.angle_gamma   90.00
#
_symmetry.space_group_name_H-M   'P 1'
#
loop_
_entity.id
_entity.type
_entity.pdbx_description
1 polymer ?
#
loop_
_entity_poly.entity_id
_entity_poly.type
_entity_poly.pdbx_seq_one_letter_code
_entity_poly.pdbx_strand_id
1 'polypeptide(L)'
;MQVVGRFDADAAAELGALMGRLDATGQSGLVVDFQDAEHCGADGARQFVEAGLEMVAGGGALAVVADAAEQAVLRAAGADRLPLGVHDDVTAALEGISGRSTDTLGDRDAGAGSGSALR
;
A
#
# COMPACT_ATOMS: atom_id res chain seq x y z
N MET A 1 -7.17 4.69 5.75
CA MET A 1 -8.40 3.93 6.03
C MET A 1 -8.15 3.11 7.28
N GLN A 2 -9.10 3.07 8.19
CA GLN A 2 -8.98 2.38 9.47
C GLN A 2 -9.85 1.12 9.46
N VAL A 3 -9.30 0.00 9.93
CA VAL A 3 -9.99 -1.27 10.13
C VAL A 3 -10.40 -1.33 11.60
N VAL A 4 -11.70 -1.48 11.85
CA VAL A 4 -12.27 -1.51 13.20
C VAL A 4 -13.01 -2.83 13.39
N GLY A 5 -12.80 -3.48 14.53
CA GLY A 5 -13.44 -4.75 14.84
C GLY A 5 -12.73 -5.96 14.21
N ARG A 6 -13.49 -6.98 13.83
CA ARG A 6 -12.95 -8.24 13.29
C ARG A 6 -12.63 -8.11 11.81
N PHE A 7 -11.41 -8.43 11.43
CA PHE A 7 -10.97 -8.52 10.04
C PHE A 7 -10.88 -9.99 9.61
N ASP A 8 -11.90 -10.45 8.88
CA ASP A 8 -12.00 -11.80 8.34
C ASP A 8 -12.08 -11.79 6.80
N ALA A 9 -12.41 -12.93 6.20
CA ALA A 9 -12.48 -13.07 4.74
C ALA A 9 -13.50 -12.12 4.09
N ASP A 10 -14.65 -11.90 4.74
CA ASP A 10 -15.70 -11.04 4.19
C ASP A 10 -15.26 -9.57 4.25
N ALA A 11 -14.71 -9.13 5.39
CA ALA A 11 -14.12 -7.79 5.53
C ALA A 11 -12.96 -7.55 4.53
N ALA A 12 -12.14 -8.58 4.30
CA ALA A 12 -11.05 -8.51 3.32
C ALA A 12 -11.56 -8.41 1.88
N ALA A 13 -12.63 -9.12 1.53
CA ALA A 13 -13.26 -9.03 0.22
C ALA A 13 -13.85 -7.64 -0.04
N GLU A 14 -14.51 -7.04 0.95
CA GLU A 14 -15.02 -5.67 0.87
C GLU A 14 -13.90 -4.65 0.66
N LEU A 15 -12.81 -4.79 1.42
CA LEU A 15 -11.63 -3.94 1.30
C LEU A 15 -10.93 -4.12 -0.06
N GLY A 16 -10.79 -5.36 -0.54
CA GLY A 16 -10.23 -5.64 -1.87
C GLY A 16 -11.07 -5.03 -2.99
N ALA A 17 -12.40 -5.10 -2.90
CA ALA A 17 -13.29 -4.44 -3.85
C ALA A 17 -13.16 -2.91 -3.81
N LEU A 18 -12.90 -2.33 -2.63
CA LEU A 18 -12.59 -0.90 -2.52
C LEU A 18 -11.25 -0.56 -3.19
N MET A 19 -10.19 -1.34 -2.95
CA MET A 19 -8.89 -1.15 -3.60
C MET A 19 -9.00 -1.17 -5.12
N GLY A 20 -9.73 -2.14 -5.68
CA GLY A 20 -9.96 -2.22 -7.13
C GLY A 20 -10.72 -1.00 -7.69
N ARG A 21 -11.65 -0.42 -6.92
CA ARG A 21 -12.31 0.84 -7.31
C ARG A 21 -11.38 2.04 -7.24
N LEU A 22 -10.54 2.13 -6.22
CA LEU A 22 -9.57 3.22 -6.05
C LEU A 22 -8.54 3.22 -7.18
N ASP A 23 -8.08 2.04 -7.58
CA ASP A 23 -7.21 1.86 -8.74
C ASP A 23 -7.89 2.36 -10.03
N ALA A 24 -9.14 1.95 -10.26
CA ALA A 24 -9.93 2.37 -11.42
C ALA A 24 -10.21 3.89 -11.49
N THR A 25 -10.20 4.60 -10.36
CA THR A 25 -10.38 6.06 -10.32
C THR A 25 -9.06 6.85 -10.34
N GLY A 26 -7.93 6.16 -10.46
CA GLY A 26 -6.60 6.77 -10.50
C GLY A 26 -6.10 7.26 -9.13
N GLN A 27 -6.72 6.82 -8.03
CA GLN A 27 -6.14 7.03 -6.69
C GLN A 27 -5.02 6.01 -6.47
N SER A 28 -3.79 6.50 -6.55
CA SER A 28 -2.58 5.69 -6.59
C SER A 28 -1.97 5.38 -5.22
N GLY A 29 -2.64 5.73 -4.10
CA GLY A 29 -2.08 5.53 -2.76
C GLY A 29 -3.14 5.23 -1.70
N LEU A 30 -2.91 4.19 -0.89
CA LEU A 30 -3.76 3.80 0.23
C LEU A 30 -2.90 3.45 1.44
N VAL A 31 -3.26 4.03 2.59
CA VAL A 31 -2.80 3.55 3.92
C VAL A 31 -3.95 2.79 4.57
N VAL A 32 -3.70 1.57 5.02
CA VAL A 32 -4.66 0.77 5.79
C VAL A 32 -4.11 0.55 7.20
N ASP A 33 -4.87 0.98 8.18
CA ASP A 33 -4.52 0.97 9.60
C ASP A 33 -5.33 -0.09 10.34
N PHE A 34 -4.64 -1.04 10.96
CA PHE A 34 -5.19 -2.15 11.72
C PHE A 34 -5.06 -1.98 13.24
N GLN A 35 -4.55 -0.84 13.74
CA GLN A 35 -4.29 -0.66 15.19
C GLN A 35 -5.56 -0.74 16.05
N ASP A 36 -6.73 -0.47 15.46
CA ASP A 36 -8.04 -0.58 16.12
C ASP A 36 -8.83 -1.85 15.71
N ALA A 37 -8.17 -2.81 15.06
CA ALA A 37 -8.78 -4.10 14.79
C ALA A 37 -8.84 -4.93 16.08
N GLU A 38 -10.03 -5.39 16.46
CA GLU A 38 -10.19 -6.31 17.60
C GLU A 38 -9.57 -7.69 17.32
N HIS A 39 -9.52 -8.08 16.04
CA HIS A 39 -8.93 -9.34 15.60
C HIS A 39 -8.56 -9.30 14.13
N CYS A 40 -7.31 -9.60 13.79
CA CYS A 40 -6.88 -9.87 12.41
C CYS A 40 -6.80 -11.38 12.15
N GLY A 41 -7.74 -11.90 11.35
CA GLY A 41 -7.80 -13.31 10.98
C GLY A 41 -6.84 -13.65 9.84
N ALA A 42 -6.23 -14.83 9.88
CA ALA A 42 -5.24 -15.25 8.88
C ALA A 42 -5.80 -15.29 7.45
N ASP A 43 -7.04 -15.77 7.26
CA ASP A 43 -7.68 -15.84 5.95
C ASP A 43 -7.95 -14.45 5.38
N GLY A 44 -8.47 -13.53 6.21
CA GLY A 44 -8.67 -12.13 5.84
C GLY A 44 -7.36 -11.43 5.50
N ALA A 45 -6.34 -11.61 6.33
CA ALA A 45 -4.99 -11.08 6.10
C ALA A 45 -4.39 -11.59 4.78
N ARG A 46 -4.57 -12.87 4.44
CA ARG A 46 -4.08 -13.44 3.17
C ARG A 46 -4.75 -12.80 1.97
N GLN A 47 -6.09 -12.70 2.00
CA GLN A 47 -6.85 -12.09 0.92
C GLN A 47 -6.51 -10.59 0.77
N PHE A 48 -6.35 -9.89 1.88
CA PHE A 48 -5.92 -8.50 1.89
C PHE A 48 -4.55 -8.30 1.23
N VAL A 49 -3.55 -9.12 1.61
CA VAL A 49 -2.21 -9.05 1.02
C VAL A 49 -2.25 -9.38 -0.47
N GLU A 50 -3.03 -10.38 -0.89
CA GLU A 50 -3.24 -10.71 -2.30
C GLU A 50 -3.81 -9.52 -3.08
N ALA A 51 -4.90 -8.91 -2.60
CA ALA A 51 -5.49 -7.71 -3.21
C ALA A 51 -4.53 -6.51 -3.24
N GLY A 52 -3.74 -6.34 -2.17
CA GLY A 52 -2.72 -5.30 -2.08
C GLY A 52 -1.61 -5.46 -3.11
N LEU A 53 -1.17 -6.68 -3.36
CA LEU A 53 -0.17 -6.98 -4.40
C LEU A 53 -0.71 -6.71 -5.80
N GLU A 54 -1.99 -7.00 -6.05
CA GLU A 54 -2.65 -6.67 -7.32
C GLU A 54 -2.73 -5.15 -7.54
N MET A 55 -3.13 -4.38 -6.53
CA MET A 55 -3.13 -2.91 -6.58
C MET A 55 -1.72 -2.37 -6.88
N VAL A 56 -0.69 -2.92 -6.23
CA VAL A 56 0.71 -2.53 -6.47
C VAL A 56 1.15 -2.88 -7.89
N ALA A 57 0.74 -4.03 -8.42
CA ALA A 57 1.03 -4.43 -9.79
C ALA A 57 0.35 -3.52 -10.83
N GLY A 58 -0.81 -2.94 -10.48
CA GLY A 58 -1.51 -1.90 -11.25
C GLY A 58 -0.83 -0.52 -11.22
N GLY A 59 0.21 -0.35 -10.41
CA GLY A 59 0.92 0.94 -10.24
C GLY A 59 0.46 1.75 -9.03
N GLY A 60 -0.44 1.21 -8.21
CA GLY A 60 -0.80 1.78 -6.92
C GLY A 60 0.28 1.60 -5.85
N ALA A 61 0.07 2.28 -4.72
CA ALA A 61 0.89 2.18 -3.53
C ALA A 61 0.00 1.79 -2.34
N LEU A 62 0.42 0.78 -1.59
CA LEU A 62 -0.23 0.32 -0.37
C LEU A 62 0.79 0.32 0.77
N ALA A 63 0.48 1.05 1.84
CA ALA A 63 1.20 0.97 3.10
C ALA A 63 0.24 0.47 4.19
N VAL A 64 0.77 -0.30 5.14
CA VAL A 64 -0.02 -0.93 6.21
C VAL A 64 0.50 -0.47 7.55
N VAL A 65 -0.41 -0.12 8.46
CA VAL A 65 -0.08 0.19 9.86
C VAL A 65 -0.72 -0.86 10.74
N ALA A 66 0.03 -1.43 11.68
CA ALA A 66 -0.44 -2.49 12.53
C ALA A 66 0.40 -2.58 13.82
N ASP A 67 -0.22 -3.02 14.91
CA ASP A 67 0.51 -3.37 16.13
C ASP A 67 1.22 -4.73 15.99
N ALA A 68 2.11 -5.06 16.93
CA ALA A 68 2.98 -6.22 16.83
C ALA A 68 2.25 -7.56 16.59
N ALA A 69 1.03 -7.73 17.14
CA ALA A 69 0.24 -8.93 16.96
C ALA A 69 -0.29 -9.04 15.52
N GLU A 70 -0.93 -7.99 15.02
CA GLU A 70 -1.47 -7.90 13.66
C GLU A 70 -0.34 -7.96 12.62
N GLN A 71 0.81 -7.35 12.89
CA GLN A 71 2.00 -7.46 12.04
C GLN A 71 2.43 -8.91 11.86
N ALA A 72 2.43 -9.72 12.91
CA ALA A 72 2.82 -11.13 12.80
C ALA A 72 1.87 -11.90 11.88
N VAL A 73 0.56 -11.63 11.95
CA VAL A 73 -0.45 -12.24 11.08
C VAL A 73 -0.27 -11.77 9.63
N LEU A 74 -0.10 -10.47 9.41
CA LEU A 74 0.09 -9.88 8.08
C LEU A 74 1.38 -10.37 7.42
N ARG A 75 2.49 -10.46 8.16
CA ARG A 75 3.75 -11.02 7.65
C ARG A 75 3.61 -12.50 7.31
N ALA A 76 2.92 -13.29 8.14
CA ALA A 76 2.59 -14.68 7.82
C ALA A 76 1.72 -14.82 6.56
N ALA A 77 0.84 -13.84 6.29
CA ALA A 77 0.08 -13.71 5.05
C ALA A 77 0.93 -13.21 3.85
N GLY A 78 2.20 -12.87 4.07
CA GLY A 78 3.16 -12.46 3.04
C GLY A 78 3.21 -10.96 2.78
N ALA A 79 2.83 -10.12 3.76
CA ALA A 79 2.92 -8.66 3.67
C ALA A 79 4.35 -8.14 3.44
N ASP A 80 5.38 -8.94 3.73
CA ASP A 80 6.78 -8.60 3.40
C ASP A 80 7.04 -8.46 1.88
N ARG A 81 6.10 -8.93 1.04
CA ARG A 81 6.14 -8.76 -0.41
C ARG A 81 5.58 -7.41 -0.86
N LEU A 82 4.90 -6.67 0.02
CA LEU A 82 4.39 -5.33 -0.28
C LEU A 82 5.58 -4.35 -0.30
N PRO A 83 5.75 -3.52 -1.35
CA PRO A 83 6.94 -2.68 -1.47
C PRO A 83 7.12 -1.63 -0.38
N LEU A 84 6.03 -1.16 0.25
CA LEU A 84 6.09 -0.23 1.37
C LEU A 84 6.08 -0.94 2.73
N GLY A 85 5.73 -2.23 2.77
CA GLY A 85 5.75 -3.03 3.98
C GLY A 85 4.67 -2.66 5.00
N VAL A 86 4.95 -3.00 6.27
CA VAL A 86 4.09 -2.78 7.43
C VAL A 86 4.84 -1.91 8.44
N HIS A 87 4.17 -0.90 8.98
CA HIS A 87 4.70 0.13 9.85
C HIS A 87 4.01 0.12 11.23
N ASP A 88 4.68 0.71 12.21
CA ASP A 88 4.16 0.86 13.58
C ASP A 88 3.24 2.09 13.72
N ASP A 89 3.30 3.04 12.78
CA ASP A 89 2.49 4.26 12.82
C ASP A 89 2.16 4.82 11.43
N VAL A 90 1.09 5.62 11.37
CA VAL A 90 0.57 6.25 10.15
C VAL A 90 1.54 7.26 9.53
N THR A 91 2.36 7.95 10.33
CA THR A 91 3.32 8.95 9.82
C THR A 91 4.38 8.25 8.97
N ALA A 92 4.98 7.17 9.48
CA ALA A 92 5.96 6.37 8.75
C ALA A 92 5.37 5.77 7.45
N ALA A 93 4.12 5.29 7.50
CA ALA A 93 3.42 4.78 6.32
C ALA A 93 3.19 5.86 5.25
N LEU A 94 2.83 7.08 5.67
CA LEU A 94 2.61 8.21 4.75
C LEU A 94 3.90 8.71 4.12
N GLU A 95 5.02 8.73 4.86
CA GLU A 95 6.33 9.08 4.32
C GLU A 95 6.74 8.11 3.19
N GLY A 96 6.47 6.81 3.35
CA GLY A 96 6.72 5.80 2.32
C GLY A 96 5.92 6.02 1.02
N ILE A 97 4.64 6.39 1.13
CA ILE A 97 3.81 6.72 -0.05
C ILE A 97 4.28 8.02 -0.72
N SER A 98 4.61 9.03 0.09
CA SER A 98 5.01 10.36 -0.40
C SER A 98 6.35 10.33 -1.12
N GLY A 99 7.33 9.55 -0.63
CA GLY A 99 8.64 9.40 -1.26
C GLY A 99 8.58 8.78 -2.67
N ARG A 100 7.63 7.87 -2.93
CA ARG A 100 7.42 7.32 -4.29
C ARG A 100 6.84 8.34 -5.26
N SER A 101 6.00 9.24 -4.78
CA SER A 101 5.39 10.27 -5.63
C SER A 101 6.45 11.24 -6.17
N THR A 102 7.51 11.52 -5.39
CA THR A 102 8.62 12.38 -5.83
C THR A 102 9.58 11.70 -6.79
N ASP A 103 9.81 10.39 -6.70
CA ASP A 103 10.70 9.67 -7.63
C ASP A 103 10.14 9.67 -9.07
N THR A 104 8.82 9.61 -9.24
CA THR A 104 8.21 9.71 -10.59
C THR A 104 8.26 11.11 -11.20
N LEU A 105 8.54 12.15 -10.41
CA LEU A 105 8.75 13.52 -10.88
C LEU A 105 10.24 13.80 -11.19
N GLY A 106 11.17 13.06 -10.59
CA GLY A 106 12.62 13.22 -10.82
C GLY A 106 13.12 12.68 -12.16
N ASP A 107 12.42 11.72 -12.77
CA ASP A 107 12.88 11.02 -13.98
C ASP A 107 12.43 11.70 -15.30
N ARG A 108 11.63 12.77 -15.24
CA ARG A 108 11.14 13.49 -16.43
C ARG A 108 11.99 14.70 -16.84
N ASP A 109 13.00 15.07 -16.06
CA ASP A 109 13.79 16.29 -16.30
C ASP A 109 15.22 16.05 -16.81
N ALA A 110 15.63 14.80 -17.05
CA ALA A 110 16.96 14.48 -17.58
C ALA A 110 17.02 14.34 -19.12
N GLY A 111 15.93 14.66 -19.84
CA GLY A 111 15.73 14.27 -21.25
C GLY A 111 15.47 15.40 -22.26
N ALA A 112 15.78 16.67 -21.96
CA ALA A 112 15.61 17.77 -22.92
C ALA A 112 16.84 18.69 -22.95
N GLY A 113 17.84 18.33 -23.76
CA GLY A 113 19.04 19.14 -23.95
C GLY A 113 19.95 18.67 -25.06
N SER A 114 19.39 18.21 -26.19
CA SER A 114 20.14 18.00 -27.42
C SER A 114 20.18 19.32 -28.20
N GLY A 115 21.37 19.89 -28.47
CA GLY A 115 21.47 21.07 -29.33
C GLY A 115 22.83 21.77 -29.34
N SER A 116 23.66 21.44 -30.34
CA SER A 116 24.95 22.04 -30.71
C SER A 116 24.99 23.57 -30.80
N ALA A 117 26.16 24.18 -30.56
CA ALA A 117 27.00 24.86 -31.57
C ALA A 117 27.99 25.88 -30.98
N LEU A 118 29.06 26.13 -31.75
CA LEU A 118 30.04 27.24 -31.72
C LEU A 118 31.41 26.96 -31.07
N ARG A 119 32.28 26.30 -31.85
CA ARG A 119 33.64 26.77 -32.11
C ARG A 119 33.89 26.78 -33.62
#